data_AF-A0A1Q8Y945-F1
#
_entry.id   AF-A0A1Q8Y945-F1
#
_cell.length_a   1.000
_cell.length_b   1.000
_cell.length_c   1.000
_cell.angle_alpha   90.00
_cell.angle_beta   90.00
_cell.angle_gamma   90.00
#
_symmetry.space_group_name_H-M   'P 1'
#
loop_
_entity.id
_entity.type
_entity.pdbx_description
1 polymer ?
#
loop_
_entity_poly.entity_id
_entity_poly.type
_entity_poly.pdbx_seq_one_letter_code
_entity_poly.pdbx_strand_id
1 'polypeptide(L)' 'MGEAMSDGKMVPPPEQVKATREAIQIVLGLKITAAQDWCAAALHTSRRSFQQWETGDRSMHPAFFELLKIKVALIEHT' A
#
# COMPACT_ATOMS: atom_id res chain seq x y z
N MET A 1 -11.39 -12.38 -12.29
CA MET A 1 -11.05 -11.39 -11.25
C MET A 1 -11.10 -10.03 -11.92
N GLY A 2 -12.23 -9.32 -11.83
CA GLY A 2 -12.49 -8.12 -12.65
C GLY A 2 -11.79 -6.89 -12.12
N GLU A 3 -11.07 -6.17 -12.99
CA GLU A 3 -10.57 -4.82 -12.71
C GLU A 3 -11.74 -3.89 -12.41
N ALA A 4 -11.78 -3.33 -11.20
CA ALA A 4 -12.75 -2.33 -10.84
C ALA A 4 -12.39 -1.01 -11.53
N MET A 5 -12.98 -0.76 -12.70
CA MET A 5 -12.91 0.53 -13.38
C MET A 5 -13.94 1.48 -12.76
N SER A 6 -13.50 2.49 -12.04
CA SER A 6 -14.30 3.67 -11.71
C SER A 6 -13.61 4.92 -12.25
N ASP A 7 -14.35 5.67 -13.08
CA ASP A 7 -13.94 6.97 -13.68
C ASP A 7 -12.59 6.99 -14.41
N GLY A 8 -12.27 5.93 -15.18
CA GLY A 8 -11.09 5.90 -16.06
C GLY A 8 -9.73 5.89 -15.33
N LYS A 9 -9.72 5.73 -14.00
CA LYS A 9 -8.51 5.60 -13.19
C LYS A 9 -8.40 4.18 -12.63
N MET A 10 -7.27 3.52 -12.90
CA MET A 10 -6.98 2.18 -12.38
C MET A 10 -6.74 2.25 -10.87
N VAL A 11 -7.75 1.89 -10.08
CA VAL A 11 -7.68 1.78 -8.62
C VAL A 11 -6.92 0.50 -8.26
N PRO A 12 -5.90 0.54 -7.39
CA PRO A 12 -5.19 -0.66 -6.99
C PRO A 12 -6.13 -1.61 -6.22
N PRO A 13 -6.17 -2.90 -6.57
CA PRO A 13 -6.93 -3.87 -5.79
C PRO A 13 -6.31 -4.02 -4.39
N PRO A 14 -7.11 -4.35 -3.36
CA PRO A 14 -6.63 -4.55 -1.99
C PRO A 14 -5.46 -5.54 -1.89
N GLU A 15 -5.45 -6.57 -2.74
CA GLU A 15 -4.37 -7.55 -2.79
C GLU A 15 -3.02 -6.94 -3.19
N GLN A 16 -2.99 -5.96 -4.09
CA GLN A 16 -1.76 -5.26 -4.46
C GLN A 16 -1.26 -4.35 -3.34
N VAL A 17 -2.18 -3.68 -2.63
CA VAL A 17 -1.84 -2.89 -1.44
C VAL A 17 -1.21 -3.79 -0.37
N LYS A 18 -1.83 -4.95 -0.11
CA LYS A 18 -1.34 -5.95 0.83
C LYS A 18 0.02 -6.51 0.41
N ALA A 19 0.22 -6.85 -0.86
CA ALA A 19 1.49 -7.34 -1.39
C ALA A 19 2.62 -6.32 -1.20
N THR A 20 2.32 -5.02 -1.37
CA THR A 20 3.30 -3.95 -1.15
C THR A 20 3.74 -3.86 0.32
N ARG A 21 2.81 -4.01 1.28
CA ARG A 21 3.16 -4.12 2.71
C ARG A 21 4.02 -5.37 2.97
N GLU A 22 3.72 -6.49 2.34
CA GLU A 22 4.48 -7.73 2.52
C GLU A 22 5.92 -7.60 2.03
N ALA A 23 6.14 -6.91 0.91
CA ALA A 23 7.48 -6.54 0.45
C ALA A 23 8.23 -5.73 1.53
N ILE A 24 7.58 -4.73 2.13
CA ILE A 24 8.16 -3.95 3.24
C ILE A 24 8.51 -4.82 4.46
N GLN A 25 7.67 -5.80 4.81
CA GLN A 25 8.00 -6.73 5.90
C GLN A 25 9.29 -7.50 5.61
N ILE A 26 9.48 -7.93 4.36
CA ILE A 26 10.65 -8.72 3.96
C ILE A 26 11.89 -7.83 3.95
N VAL A 27 11.84 -6.70 3.26
CA VAL A 27 12.98 -5.78 3.07
C VAL A 27 13.48 -5.23 4.41
N LEU A 28 12.57 -4.87 5.32
CA LEU A 28 12.92 -4.25 6.60
C LEU A 28 12.90 -5.22 7.80
N GLY A 29 12.60 -6.50 7.59
CA GLY A 29 12.47 -7.48 8.68
C GLY A 29 11.36 -7.16 9.68
N LEU A 30 10.31 -6.46 9.24
CA LEU A 30 9.23 -5.96 10.11
C LEU A 30 8.09 -6.98 10.26
N LYS A 31 7.44 -6.94 11.43
CA LYS A 31 6.14 -7.61 11.65
C LYS A 31 5.01 -6.76 11.06
N ILE A 32 3.84 -7.37 10.87
CA ILE A 32 2.68 -6.77 10.20
C ILE A 32 2.33 -5.36 10.68
N THR A 33 2.21 -5.16 11.98
CA THR A 33 1.83 -3.86 12.56
C THR A 33 2.84 -2.78 12.21
N ALA A 34 4.14 -3.08 12.36
CA ALA A 34 5.22 -2.13 12.07
C ALA A 34 5.30 -1.82 10.57
N ALA A 35 5.07 -2.79 9.69
CA ALA A 35 5.01 -2.56 8.25
C ALA A 35 3.79 -1.70 7.85
N GLN A 36 2.63 -1.89 8.48
CA GLN A 36 1.45 -1.04 8.26
C GLN A 36 1.69 0.39 8.75
N ASP A 37 2.30 0.56 9.93
CA ASP A 37 2.70 1.88 10.45
C ASP A 37 3.71 2.55 9.52
N TRP A 38 4.67 1.80 9.00
CA TRP A 38 5.65 2.29 8.02
C TRP A 38 4.96 2.77 6.72
N CYS A 39 4.10 1.95 6.13
CA CYS A 39 3.39 2.32 4.89
C CYS A 39 2.47 3.53 5.09
N ALA A 40 1.80 3.62 6.24
CA ALA A 40 0.97 4.76 6.58
C ALA A 40 1.79 6.04 6.73
N ALA A 41 2.93 5.98 7.43
CA ALA A 41 3.85 7.11 7.58
C ALA A 41 4.43 7.55 6.24
N ALA A 42 4.81 6.60 5.38
CA ALA A 42 5.32 6.86 4.03
C ALA A 42 4.33 7.63 3.16
N LEU A 43 3.03 7.46 3.40
CA LEU A 43 1.93 8.12 2.69
C LEU A 43 1.30 9.30 3.45
N HIS A 44 1.88 9.69 4.59
CA HIS A 44 1.34 10.73 5.46
C HIS A 44 -0.14 10.51 5.83
N THR A 45 -0.49 9.25 6.12
CA THR A 45 -1.84 8.84 6.51
C THR A 45 -1.82 8.05 7.82
N SER A 46 -2.98 7.61 8.28
CA SER A 46 -3.12 6.78 9.48
C SER A 46 -3.00 5.29 9.15
N ARG A 47 -2.51 4.49 10.11
CA ARG A 47 -2.51 3.01 10.00
C ARG A 47 -3.91 2.47 9.70
N ARG A 48 -4.95 3.07 10.30
CA ARG A 48 -6.34 2.65 10.08
C ARG A 48 -6.76 2.84 8.62
N SER A 49 -6.42 3.97 8.01
CA SER A 49 -6.71 4.21 6.59
C SER A 49 -5.99 3.19 5.70
N PHE A 50 -4.73 2.87 6.02
CA PHE A 50 -3.97 1.85 5.30
C PHE A 50 -4.61 0.46 5.41
N GLN A 51 -4.99 0.04 6.62
CA GLN A 51 -5.68 -1.23 6.86
C GLN A 51 -6.99 -1.34 6.08
N GLN A 52 -7.78 -0.27 5.99
CA GLN A 52 -9.02 -0.25 5.21
C GLN A 52 -8.78 -0.43 3.71
N TRP A 53 -7.62 0.00 3.20
CA TRP A 53 -7.22 -0.26 1.82
C TRP A 53 -6.80 -1.72 1.61
N GLU A 54 -6.17 -2.34 2.60
CA GLU A 54 -5.78 -3.77 2.54
C GLU A 54 -6.98 -4.72 2.64
N THR A 55 -8.00 -4.36 3.43
CA THR A 55 -9.22 -5.16 3.57
C THR A 55 -10.21 -4.92 2.42
N GLY A 56 -10.04 -3.82 1.68
CA GLY A 56 -11.00 -3.39 0.67
C GLY A 56 -12.21 -2.66 1.22
N ASP A 57 -12.24 -2.37 2.53
CA ASP A 57 -13.26 -1.51 3.15
C ASP A 57 -13.27 -0.09 2.55
N ARG A 58 -12.11 0.35 2.02
CA ARG A 58 -11.95 1.59 1.27
C ARG A 58 -11.02 1.34 0.08
N SER A 59 -11.25 2.03 -1.03
CA SER A 59 -10.30 2.06 -2.15
C SER A 59 -9.16 3.04 -1.91
N MET A 60 -7.93 2.63 -2.22
CA MET A 60 -6.77 3.53 -2.23
C MET A 60 -6.78 4.40 -3.48
N HIS A 61 -6.41 5.68 -3.35
CA HIS A 61 -6.26 6.56 -4.51
C HIS A 61 -5.03 6.14 -5.34
N PRO A 62 -5.10 6.04 -6.68
CA PRO A 62 -3.98 5.58 -7.51
C PRO A 62 -2.68 6.34 -7.29
N ALA A 63 -2.74 7.66 -7.10
CA ALA A 63 -1.55 8.47 -6.82
C ALA A 63 -0.86 8.10 -5.49
N PHE A 64 -1.60 7.66 -4.47
CA PHE A 64 -0.99 7.16 -3.23
C PHE A 64 -0.31 5.83 -3.46
N PHE A 65 -0.88 4.97 -4.31
CA PHE A 65 -0.27 3.69 -4.63
C PHE A 65 1.02 3.84 -5.42
N GLU A 66 1.04 4.70 -6.43
CA GLU A 66 2.28 4.99 -7.18
C GLU A 66 3.35 5.62 -6.27
N LEU A 67 2.97 6.53 -5.37
CA LEU A 67 3.89 7.09 -4.38
C LEU A 67 4.46 6.01 -3.44
N LEU A 68 3.62 5.07 -2.98
CA LEU A 68 4.05 3.97 -2.13
C LEU A 68 5.08 3.09 -2.86
N LYS A 69 4.80 2.71 -4.11
CA LYS A 69 5.71 1.90 -4.95
C LYS A 69 7.06 2.58 -5.13
N ILE A 70 7.07 3.88 -5.43
CA ILE A 70 8.32 4.66 -5.55
C ILE A 70 9.11 4.61 -4.23
N LYS A 71 8.45 4.82 -3.09
CA LYS A 71 9.12 4.80 -1.77
C LYS A 71 9.64 3.41 -1.39
N VAL A 72 8.91 2.35 -1.74
CA VAL A 72 9.36 0.96 -1.53
C VAL A 72 10.62 0.68 -2.36
N ALA A 73 10.59 1.01 -3.66
CA ALA A 73 11.73 0.80 -4.55
C ALA A 73 12.99 1.56 -4.09
N LEU A 74 12.85 2.76 -3.52
CA LEU A 74 13.98 3.52 -2.98
C LEU A 74 14.69 2.81 -1.80
N ILE A 75 13.99 1.97 -1.06
CA ILE A 75 14.54 1.27 0.11
C ILE A 75 15.17 -0.07 -0.31
N GLU A 76 14.64 -0.73 -1.33
CA GLU A 76 15.24 -1.95 -1.90
C GLU A 76 16.63 -1.71 -2.49
N HIS A 77 16.94 -0.46 -2.87
CA HIS A 77 18.23 -0.06 -3.43
C HIS A 77 19.23 0.50 -2.39
N THR A 78 18.91 0.44 -1.09
CA THR A 78 19.81 0.89 0.00
C THR A 78 20.37 -0.30 0.75
#